data_AF-A0A6J4KAB4-F1
#
_entry.id   AF-A0A6J4KAB4-F1
#
_cell.length_a   1.000
_cell.length_b   1.000
_cell.length_c   1.000
_cell.angle_alpha   90.00
_cell.angle_beta   90.00
_cell.angle_gamma   90.00
#
_symmetry.space_group_name_H-M   'P 1'
#
loop_
_entity.id
_entity.type
_entity.pdbx_description
1 polymer ?
#
loop_
_entity_poly.entity_id
_entity_poly.type
_entity_poly.pdbx_seq_one_letter_code
_entity_poly.pdbx_strand_id
1 'polypeptide(L)'
;MKTDNPEENGSAIDESVLTEQQVDVQVLRNRDFPLVGIGGSAGAFGAFGEFFASVPPDSGAAFVVVQHLDPSVKSMLPELLQRHTSMPVVRVKDGMPVAPNHIYVIPENTEMALFGGRLLLLKPSRPRGLRMPIDTFFQSLAADWGEKAVAIIFSGMGTDGELGARFVKQGLGLVIAQRLDTAEYESMPRTIIDSGLADYVEAPGQMAPQLFEFLKRPYRNMQHKDAFTSPKVANALHKVLLLLRGQTGHDFSLYKKNTLFRRLERRMNTLQLESLEEYVTYLQHNQEEVKVLFKDFLIGVTRFFRDYPAFQLLEEKILPELLGKK
;
A
#
# COMPACT_ATOMS: atom_id res chain seq x y z
N MET A 1 28.30 53.65 -35.44
CA MET A 1 26.92 54.00 -35.85
C MET A 1 26.28 52.72 -36.40
N LYS A 2 24.95 52.64 -36.44
CA LYS A 2 24.10 51.51 -36.91
C LYS A 2 24.61 50.73 -38.14
N THR A 3 24.33 49.43 -38.33
CA THR A 3 23.93 48.34 -37.38
C THR A 3 24.65 47.02 -37.81
N ASP A 4 24.18 45.78 -38.07
CA ASP A 4 22.89 45.02 -38.11
C ASP A 4 23.18 43.50 -37.90
N ASN A 5 22.14 42.65 -37.81
CA ASN A 5 22.20 41.16 -37.76
C ASN A 5 21.68 40.59 -39.12
N PRO A 6 21.91 39.30 -39.52
CA PRO A 6 21.12 38.18 -38.96
C PRO A 6 21.77 36.77 -38.94
N GLU A 7 21.11 35.84 -38.24
CA GLU A 7 20.77 34.41 -38.56
C GLU A 7 21.73 33.46 -39.32
N GLU A 8 21.52 32.13 -39.34
CA GLU A 8 21.08 31.13 -38.34
C GLU A 8 21.19 29.74 -39.02
N ASN A 9 21.91 28.80 -38.41
CA ASN A 9 21.82 27.34 -38.61
C ASN A 9 22.87 26.66 -37.70
N GLY A 10 22.63 25.50 -37.10
CA GLY A 10 21.48 24.61 -37.27
C GLY A 10 21.91 23.15 -37.27
N SER A 11 22.55 22.68 -36.19
CA SER A 11 22.92 21.27 -36.01
C SER A 11 22.34 20.75 -34.71
N ALA A 12 21.70 19.57 -34.76
CA ALA A 12 20.96 19.01 -33.63
C ALA A 12 21.85 18.76 -32.39
N ILE A 13 21.25 18.90 -31.21
CA ILE A 13 21.83 18.43 -29.95
C ILE A 13 21.59 16.92 -29.89
N ASP A 14 22.64 16.14 -29.69
CA ASP A 14 22.54 14.68 -29.57
C ASP A 14 22.00 14.29 -28.17
N GLU A 15 20.83 13.65 -28.13
CA GLU A 15 20.18 13.22 -26.88
C GLU A 15 20.80 11.94 -26.26
N SER A 16 21.78 11.32 -26.91
CA SER A 16 22.15 9.91 -26.64
C SER A 16 23.17 9.64 -25.51
N VAL A 17 23.51 10.62 -24.67
CA VAL A 17 24.44 10.42 -23.53
C VAL A 17 23.91 10.97 -22.20
N LEU A 18 23.11 10.17 -21.49
CA LEU A 18 22.84 10.35 -20.05
C LEU A 18 23.78 9.48 -19.22
N THR A 19 24.38 10.05 -18.18
CA THR A 19 25.29 9.32 -17.29
C THR A 19 24.55 8.44 -16.28
N GLU A 20 25.18 7.37 -15.78
CA GLU A 20 24.55 6.39 -14.88
C GLU A 20 23.88 7.04 -13.64
N GLN A 21 24.51 8.09 -13.08
CA GLN A 21 23.97 8.85 -11.95
C GLN A 21 22.68 9.64 -12.29
N GLN A 22 22.48 10.02 -13.55
CA GLN A 22 21.26 10.70 -13.99
C GLN A 22 20.12 9.72 -14.25
N VAL A 23 20.42 8.51 -14.74
CA VAL A 23 19.44 7.43 -14.94
C VAL A 23 18.79 7.04 -13.61
N ASP A 24 19.60 6.84 -12.57
CA ASP A 24 19.13 6.45 -11.24
C ASP A 24 18.20 7.53 -10.63
N VAL A 25 18.58 8.81 -10.73
CA VAL A 25 17.78 9.95 -10.25
C VAL A 25 16.48 10.14 -11.05
N GLN A 26 16.42 9.79 -12.34
CA GLN A 26 15.18 9.85 -13.12
C GLN A 26 14.23 8.68 -12.80
N VAL A 27 14.75 7.45 -12.66
CA VAL A 27 13.94 6.26 -12.29
C VAL A 27 13.35 6.40 -10.87
N LEU A 28 14.06 7.05 -9.95
CA LEU A 28 13.54 7.39 -8.62
C LEU A 28 12.41 8.44 -8.64
N ARG A 29 12.33 9.30 -9.68
CA ARG A 29 11.37 10.42 -9.73
C ARG A 29 10.00 10.08 -10.28
N ASN A 30 9.87 9.07 -11.14
CA ASN A 30 8.60 8.79 -11.81
C ASN A 30 7.71 7.80 -11.03
N ARG A 31 7.37 8.13 -9.78
CA ARG A 31 6.53 7.31 -8.87
C ARG A 31 5.29 8.06 -8.36
N ASP A 32 4.74 8.95 -9.18
CA ASP A 32 3.55 9.75 -8.85
C ASP A 32 2.23 9.08 -9.29
N PHE A 33 2.20 7.75 -9.22
CA PHE A 33 1.00 6.94 -9.48
C PHE A 33 0.76 5.86 -8.40
N PRO A 34 -0.51 5.43 -8.21
CA PRO A 34 -0.83 4.29 -7.35
C PRO A 34 -0.32 2.97 -7.93
N LEU A 35 0.22 2.09 -7.09
CA LEU A 35 0.62 0.73 -7.47
C LEU A 35 -0.20 -0.29 -6.69
N VAL A 36 -0.99 -1.05 -7.43
CA VAL A 36 -2.02 -1.97 -6.93
C VAL A 36 -1.51 -3.41 -6.98
N GLY A 37 -1.03 -3.91 -5.85
CA GLY A 37 -0.81 -5.34 -5.67
C GLY A 37 -2.13 -6.08 -5.55
N ILE A 38 -2.32 -7.11 -6.37
CA ILE A 38 -3.53 -7.94 -6.41
C ILE A 38 -3.12 -9.36 -6.03
N GLY A 39 -3.63 -9.85 -4.90
CA GLY A 39 -3.43 -11.21 -4.42
C GLY A 39 -4.67 -12.08 -4.64
N GLY A 40 -4.47 -13.34 -5.04
CA GLY A 40 -5.55 -14.31 -5.17
C GLY A 40 -5.06 -15.75 -5.30
N SER A 41 -5.96 -16.71 -5.15
CA SER A 41 -5.65 -18.14 -5.26
C SER A 41 -6.77 -18.86 -6.02
N ALA A 42 -7.30 -19.95 -5.49
CA ALA A 42 -8.48 -20.63 -6.01
C ALA A 42 -9.68 -19.67 -6.16
N GLY A 43 -10.39 -19.76 -7.29
CA GLY A 43 -11.57 -18.93 -7.63
C GLY A 43 -11.31 -17.45 -7.97
N ALA A 44 -10.10 -16.92 -7.77
CA ALA A 44 -9.83 -15.50 -8.01
C ALA A 44 -9.98 -15.04 -9.48
N PHE A 45 -9.92 -15.96 -10.45
CA PHE A 45 -9.87 -15.60 -11.87
C PHE A 45 -11.12 -14.84 -12.36
N GLY A 46 -12.33 -15.30 -12.03
CA GLY A 46 -13.56 -14.61 -12.44
C GLY A 46 -13.64 -13.20 -11.84
N ALA A 47 -13.29 -13.09 -10.56
CA ALA A 47 -13.24 -11.82 -9.84
C ALA A 47 -12.18 -10.84 -10.41
N PHE A 48 -11.01 -11.33 -10.83
CA PHE A 48 -10.04 -10.49 -11.57
C PHE A 48 -10.63 -9.97 -12.89
N GLY A 49 -11.38 -10.80 -13.62
CA GLY A 49 -12.04 -10.41 -14.86
C GLY A 49 -13.12 -9.34 -14.67
N GLU A 50 -13.94 -9.47 -13.62
CA GLU A 50 -14.91 -8.43 -13.22
C GLU A 50 -14.22 -7.12 -12.79
N PHE A 51 -13.13 -7.21 -12.02
CA PHE A 51 -12.37 -6.05 -11.55
C PHE A 51 -11.75 -5.27 -12.71
N PHE A 52 -11.00 -5.94 -13.59
CA PHE A 52 -10.33 -5.26 -14.71
C PHE A 52 -11.29 -4.73 -15.76
N ALA A 53 -12.52 -5.29 -15.86
CA ALA A 53 -13.58 -4.74 -16.68
C ALA A 53 -14.16 -3.41 -16.15
N SER A 54 -13.93 -3.04 -14.89
CA SER A 54 -14.28 -1.73 -14.32
C SER A 54 -13.09 -0.80 -14.05
N VAL A 55 -11.88 -1.17 -14.48
CA VAL A 55 -10.68 -0.32 -14.46
C VAL A 55 -10.53 0.45 -15.78
N PRO A 56 -10.50 1.81 -15.78
CA PRO A 56 -10.18 2.59 -16.96
C PRO A 56 -8.77 2.26 -17.52
N PRO A 57 -8.60 2.02 -18.82
CA PRO A 57 -7.30 1.72 -19.43
C PRO A 57 -6.26 2.84 -19.27
N ASP A 58 -6.73 4.07 -19.05
CA ASP A 58 -5.98 5.31 -18.86
C ASP A 58 -5.97 5.80 -17.39
N SER A 59 -6.44 4.97 -16.45
CA SER A 59 -6.66 5.30 -15.02
C SER A 59 -5.49 5.93 -14.25
N GLY A 60 -4.29 5.91 -14.80
CA GLY A 60 -3.07 6.44 -14.19
C GLY A 60 -2.47 5.52 -13.13
N ALA A 61 -3.09 4.37 -12.83
CA ALA A 61 -2.59 3.38 -11.88
C ALA A 61 -1.86 2.23 -12.58
N ALA A 62 -1.02 1.51 -11.83
CA ALA A 62 -0.35 0.29 -12.27
C ALA A 62 -0.79 -0.90 -11.41
N PHE A 63 -0.85 -2.10 -11.98
CA PHE A 63 -1.40 -3.28 -11.33
C PHE A 63 -0.43 -4.46 -11.38
N VAL A 64 -0.29 -5.20 -10.28
CA VAL A 64 0.61 -6.37 -10.20
C VAL A 64 -0.15 -7.56 -9.62
N VAL A 65 -0.49 -8.52 -10.47
CA VAL A 65 -1.25 -9.72 -10.13
C VAL A 65 -0.31 -10.83 -9.68
N VAL A 66 -0.44 -11.19 -8.40
CA VAL A 66 0.22 -12.30 -7.74
C VAL A 66 -0.82 -13.37 -7.43
N GLN A 67 -0.96 -14.35 -8.33
CA GLN A 67 -1.81 -15.52 -8.12
C GLN A 67 -0.97 -16.75 -7.80
N HIS A 68 -1.49 -17.66 -6.96
CA HIS A 68 -0.93 -19.00 -6.83
C HIS A 68 -1.13 -19.81 -8.13
N LEU A 69 -0.09 -19.88 -8.96
CA LEU A 69 -0.04 -20.66 -10.19
C LEU A 69 0.54 -22.07 -9.94
N ASP A 70 0.21 -23.04 -10.80
CA ASP A 70 0.93 -24.33 -10.78
C ASP A 70 2.35 -24.16 -11.35
N PRO A 71 3.41 -24.65 -10.68
CA PRO A 71 4.79 -24.49 -11.11
C PRO A 71 5.19 -25.29 -12.36
N SER A 72 4.34 -26.18 -12.88
CA SER A 72 4.67 -27.09 -13.99
C SER A 72 4.04 -26.73 -15.34
N VAL A 73 3.06 -25.82 -15.36
CA VAL A 73 2.29 -25.46 -16.58
C VAL A 73 2.32 -23.95 -16.78
N LYS A 74 2.79 -23.47 -17.94
CA LYS A 74 2.74 -22.04 -18.28
C LYS A 74 1.28 -21.56 -18.20
N SER A 75 1.01 -20.64 -17.29
CA SER A 75 -0.30 -20.01 -17.10
C SER A 75 -0.68 -19.15 -18.30
N MET A 76 -1.96 -19.26 -18.67
CA MET A 76 -2.61 -18.41 -19.66
C MET A 76 -3.25 -17.17 -19.01
N LEU A 77 -2.99 -16.90 -17.73
CA LEU A 77 -3.57 -15.77 -17.00
C LEU A 77 -3.37 -14.41 -17.71
N PRO A 78 -2.19 -14.06 -18.26
CA PRO A 78 -2.04 -12.83 -19.05
C PRO A 78 -3.00 -12.78 -20.26
N GLU A 79 -3.02 -13.85 -21.06
CA GLU A 79 -3.83 -13.99 -22.27
C GLU A 79 -5.34 -14.13 -22.00
N LEU A 80 -5.72 -14.43 -20.76
CA LEU A 80 -7.10 -14.44 -20.28
C LEU A 80 -7.53 -13.06 -19.76
N LEU A 81 -6.73 -12.42 -18.90
CA LEU A 81 -7.02 -11.08 -18.37
C LEU A 81 -7.06 -10.02 -19.47
N GLN A 82 -6.25 -10.16 -20.53
CA GLN A 82 -6.26 -9.26 -21.69
C GLN A 82 -7.61 -9.22 -22.43
N ARG A 83 -8.53 -10.16 -22.16
CA ARG A 83 -9.90 -10.17 -22.72
C ARG A 83 -10.85 -9.21 -22.00
N HIS A 84 -10.50 -8.79 -20.78
CA HIS A 84 -11.33 -7.96 -19.91
C HIS A 84 -10.93 -6.47 -19.91
N THR A 85 -9.83 -6.11 -20.58
CA THR A 85 -9.31 -4.74 -20.62
C THR A 85 -8.42 -4.51 -21.85
N SER A 86 -8.35 -3.27 -22.33
CA SER A 86 -7.37 -2.84 -23.35
C SER A 86 -6.04 -2.37 -22.75
N MET A 87 -5.91 -2.35 -21.42
CA MET A 87 -4.63 -2.11 -20.75
C MET A 87 -3.64 -3.25 -21.08
N PRO A 88 -2.35 -2.98 -21.36
CA PRO A 88 -1.39 -4.05 -21.66
C PRO A 88 -1.20 -5.02 -20.48
N VAL A 89 -1.49 -6.29 -20.70
CA VAL A 89 -1.27 -7.37 -19.72
C VAL A 89 0.03 -8.09 -20.05
N VAL A 90 1.06 -7.87 -19.23
CA VAL A 90 2.41 -8.39 -19.45
C VAL A 90 2.82 -9.39 -18.37
N ARG A 91 3.36 -10.53 -18.82
CA ARG A 91 4.08 -11.47 -17.95
C ARG A 91 5.40 -10.84 -17.52
N VAL A 92 5.66 -10.79 -16.22
CA VAL A 92 6.87 -10.16 -15.66
C VAL A 92 8.13 -10.91 -16.12
N LYS A 93 9.16 -10.13 -16.46
CA LYS A 93 10.55 -10.54 -16.62
C LYS A 93 11.38 -9.84 -15.54
N ASP A 94 12.52 -10.43 -15.18
CA ASP A 94 13.38 -9.87 -14.13
C ASP A 94 13.87 -8.44 -14.47
N GLY A 95 13.96 -7.59 -13.44
CA GLY A 95 14.36 -6.20 -13.57
C GLY A 95 13.38 -5.27 -14.29
N MET A 96 12.17 -5.73 -14.67
CA MET A 96 11.19 -4.91 -15.38
C MET A 96 10.76 -3.67 -14.59
N PRO A 97 10.87 -2.44 -15.14
CA PRO A 97 10.34 -1.26 -14.50
C PRO A 97 8.80 -1.25 -14.51
N VAL A 98 8.22 -0.71 -13.44
CA VAL A 98 6.78 -0.48 -13.33
C VAL A 98 6.41 0.84 -14.01
N ALA A 99 5.40 0.82 -14.88
CA ALA A 99 4.80 1.98 -15.54
C ALA A 99 3.30 2.05 -15.23
N PRO A 100 2.68 3.26 -15.21
CA PRO A 100 1.23 3.39 -15.11
C PRO A 100 0.53 2.80 -16.33
N ASN A 101 -0.76 2.52 -16.20
CA ASN A 101 -1.61 1.94 -17.25
C ASN A 101 -1.06 0.60 -17.79
N HIS A 102 -0.56 -0.26 -16.90
CA HIS A 102 -0.06 -1.61 -17.20
C HIS A 102 -0.50 -2.62 -16.14
N ILE A 103 -0.73 -3.87 -16.56
CA ILE A 103 -1.02 -5.01 -15.68
C ILE A 103 0.12 -6.02 -15.79
N TYR A 104 0.85 -6.20 -14.69
CA TYR A 104 1.97 -7.11 -14.57
C TYR A 104 1.51 -8.42 -13.92
N VAL A 105 1.85 -9.57 -14.50
CA VAL A 105 1.45 -10.89 -13.99
C VAL A 105 2.68 -11.71 -13.61
N ILE A 106 2.72 -12.22 -12.37
CA ILE A 106 3.82 -13.06 -11.88
C ILE A 106 3.97 -14.34 -12.73
N PRO A 107 5.20 -14.75 -13.11
CA PRO A 107 5.43 -16.06 -13.73
C PRO A 107 5.33 -17.20 -12.73
N GLU A 108 5.22 -18.43 -13.23
CA GLU A 108 5.09 -19.63 -12.40
C GLU A 108 6.37 -19.93 -11.63
N ASN A 109 6.25 -20.69 -10.54
CA ASN A 109 7.38 -21.22 -9.76
C ASN A 109 8.44 -20.16 -9.36
N THR A 110 8.02 -18.91 -9.15
CA THR A 110 8.89 -17.75 -8.91
C THR A 110 8.39 -16.97 -7.68
N GLU A 111 9.30 -16.43 -6.87
CA GLU A 111 8.99 -15.43 -5.85
C GLU A 111 9.28 -14.03 -6.44
N MET A 112 8.45 -13.03 -6.15
CA MET A 112 8.58 -11.69 -6.77
C MET A 112 8.58 -10.60 -5.71
N ALA A 113 9.48 -9.62 -5.87
CA ALA A 113 9.59 -8.46 -5.02
C ALA A 113 9.72 -7.17 -5.84
N LEU A 114 9.30 -6.05 -5.27
CA LEU A 114 9.48 -4.70 -5.82
C LEU A 114 10.67 -4.03 -5.14
N PHE A 115 11.61 -3.50 -5.93
CA PHE A 115 12.73 -2.70 -5.42
C PHE A 115 13.17 -1.68 -6.47
N GLY A 116 13.33 -0.41 -6.09
CA GLY A 116 13.83 0.61 -7.00
C GLY A 116 12.86 0.95 -8.15
N GLY A 117 11.57 0.63 -8.04
CA GLY A 117 10.61 0.72 -9.15
C GLY A 117 10.69 -0.44 -10.15
N ARG A 118 11.42 -1.52 -9.81
CA ARG A 118 11.57 -2.71 -10.65
C ARG A 118 11.00 -3.96 -9.98
N LEU A 119 10.34 -4.79 -10.77
CA LEU A 119 9.90 -6.12 -10.39
C LEU A 119 11.06 -7.09 -10.55
N LEU A 120 11.54 -7.62 -9.42
CA LEU A 120 12.65 -8.56 -9.34
C LEU A 120 12.11 -9.99 -9.15
N LEU A 121 12.67 -10.94 -9.89
CA LEU A 121 12.26 -12.34 -9.89
C LEU A 121 13.30 -13.22 -9.20
N LEU A 122 12.86 -13.92 -8.15
CA LEU A 122 13.68 -14.76 -7.29
C LEU A 122 13.27 -16.23 -7.40
N LYS A 123 14.25 -17.13 -7.31
CA LYS A 123 13.97 -18.57 -7.14
C LYS A 123 13.29 -18.77 -5.78
N PRO A 124 12.18 -19.51 -5.69
CA PRO A 124 11.44 -19.63 -4.44
C PRO A 124 12.27 -20.20 -3.30
N SER A 125 12.28 -19.47 -2.18
CA SER A 125 13.05 -19.79 -0.98
C SER A 125 12.47 -20.96 -0.18
N ARG A 126 11.21 -21.35 -0.42
CA ARG A 126 10.48 -22.37 0.36
C ARG A 126 9.84 -23.49 -0.49
N PRO A 127 9.58 -24.67 0.11
CA PRO A 127 8.78 -25.73 -0.51
C PRO A 127 7.35 -25.28 -0.88
N ARG A 128 6.73 -25.93 -1.88
CA ARG A 128 5.32 -25.71 -2.24
C ARG A 128 4.43 -25.94 -1.01
N GLY A 129 3.45 -25.05 -0.79
CA GLY A 129 2.59 -25.05 0.41
C GLY A 129 3.11 -24.24 1.59
N LEU A 130 4.40 -23.85 1.61
CA LEU A 130 4.98 -22.95 2.63
C LEU A 130 5.43 -21.58 2.06
N ARG A 131 5.20 -21.35 0.76
CA ARG A 131 5.46 -20.10 0.05
C ARG A 131 4.30 -19.13 0.28
N MET A 132 4.65 -17.89 0.60
CA MET A 132 3.72 -16.77 0.79
C MET A 132 4.08 -15.65 -0.21
N PRO A 133 3.88 -15.87 -1.54
CA PRO A 133 4.27 -14.91 -2.56
C PRO A 133 3.50 -13.59 -2.48
N ILE A 134 2.24 -13.59 -2.02
CA ILE A 134 1.43 -12.36 -1.90
C ILE A 134 1.95 -11.52 -0.73
N ASP A 135 2.19 -12.12 0.44
CA ASP A 135 2.85 -11.45 1.59
C ASP A 135 4.20 -10.86 1.19
N THR A 136 5.02 -11.64 0.48
CA THR A 136 6.37 -11.26 0.03
C THR A 136 6.30 -10.04 -0.89
N PHE A 137 5.43 -10.09 -1.89
CA PHE A 137 5.26 -8.97 -2.81
C PHE A 137 4.68 -7.74 -2.10
N PHE A 138 3.63 -7.88 -1.30
CA PHE A 138 2.98 -6.77 -0.60
C PHE A 138 3.89 -6.11 0.46
N GLN A 139 4.77 -6.87 1.12
CA GLN A 139 5.80 -6.31 2.01
C GLN A 139 6.78 -5.41 1.23
N SER A 140 7.22 -5.83 0.05
CA SER A 140 8.11 -5.04 -0.81
C SER A 140 7.42 -3.82 -1.44
N LEU A 141 6.16 -3.98 -1.86
CA LEU A 141 5.28 -2.92 -2.34
C LEU A 141 5.10 -1.81 -1.30
N ALA A 142 4.83 -2.18 -0.05
CA ALA A 142 4.70 -1.22 1.06
C ALA A 142 6.00 -0.45 1.33
N ALA A 143 7.16 -1.08 1.10
CA ALA A 143 8.47 -0.46 1.33
C ALA A 143 8.87 0.50 0.21
N ASP A 144 8.58 0.19 -1.06
CA ASP A 144 9.03 0.95 -2.23
C ASP A 144 7.98 1.97 -2.75
N TRP A 145 6.69 1.79 -2.43
CA TRP A 145 5.57 2.71 -2.82
C TRP A 145 4.87 3.42 -1.65
N GLY A 146 5.07 2.99 -0.40
CA GLY A 146 4.60 3.71 0.79
C GLY A 146 3.09 3.97 0.81
N GLU A 147 2.70 5.25 0.87
CA GLU A 147 1.28 5.68 0.92
C GLU A 147 0.52 5.47 -0.40
N LYS A 148 1.25 5.31 -1.52
CA LYS A 148 0.69 5.03 -2.86
C LYS A 148 0.55 3.52 -3.14
N ALA A 149 0.96 2.67 -2.21
CA ALA A 149 0.72 1.24 -2.28
C ALA A 149 -0.77 0.94 -2.08
N VAL A 150 -1.30 -0.01 -2.86
CA VAL A 150 -2.64 -0.56 -2.66
C VAL A 150 -2.55 -2.07 -2.66
N ALA A 151 -3.19 -2.73 -1.71
CA ALA A 151 -3.32 -4.18 -1.64
C ALA A 151 -4.79 -4.57 -1.84
N ILE A 152 -5.07 -5.42 -2.82
CA ILE A 152 -6.40 -6.01 -3.04
C ILE A 152 -6.30 -7.53 -2.89
N ILE A 153 -7.11 -8.12 -2.00
CA ILE A 153 -7.16 -9.57 -1.77
C ILE A 153 -8.49 -10.14 -2.27
N PHE A 154 -8.38 -11.05 -3.22
CA PHE A 154 -9.47 -11.81 -3.81
C PHE A 154 -9.57 -13.23 -3.24
N SER A 155 -10.60 -13.96 -3.67
CA SER A 155 -10.87 -15.37 -3.39
C SER A 155 -9.61 -16.24 -3.30
N GLY A 156 -9.58 -17.11 -2.29
CA GLY A 156 -8.50 -18.07 -2.11
C GLY A 156 -8.51 -18.78 -0.75
N MET A 157 -7.71 -19.86 -0.69
CA MET A 157 -7.49 -20.65 0.52
C MET A 157 -6.26 -20.16 1.28
N GLY A 158 -6.29 -20.29 2.62
CA GLY A 158 -5.19 -19.89 3.49
C GLY A 158 -5.19 -18.39 3.81
N THR A 159 -4.01 -17.87 4.18
CA THR A 159 -3.84 -16.53 4.77
C THR A 159 -2.81 -15.67 4.03
N ASP A 160 -2.40 -16.05 2.81
CA ASP A 160 -1.36 -15.30 2.07
C ASP A 160 -1.87 -13.92 1.66
N GLY A 161 -1.06 -12.90 1.93
CA GLY A 161 -1.39 -11.49 1.81
C GLY A 161 -1.80 -10.81 3.11
N GLU A 162 -2.04 -11.52 4.22
CA GLU A 162 -2.39 -10.87 5.50
C GLU A 162 -1.21 -10.08 6.10
N LEU A 163 -0.02 -10.69 6.19
CA LEU A 163 1.16 -10.02 6.74
C LEU A 163 1.61 -8.90 5.80
N GLY A 164 1.51 -9.12 4.50
CA GLY A 164 1.74 -8.13 3.46
C GLY A 164 0.80 -6.93 3.54
N ALA A 165 -0.52 -7.16 3.64
CA ALA A 165 -1.51 -6.10 3.83
C ALA A 165 -1.26 -5.32 5.14
N ARG A 166 -0.81 -6.01 6.20
CA ARG A 166 -0.38 -5.37 7.45
C ARG A 166 0.85 -4.47 7.26
N PHE A 167 1.75 -4.73 6.32
CA PHE A 167 2.81 -3.79 5.93
C PHE A 167 2.26 -2.61 5.11
N VAL A 168 1.36 -2.84 4.16
CA VAL A 168 0.70 -1.77 3.38
C VAL A 168 -0.04 -0.78 4.31
N LYS A 169 -0.77 -1.27 5.31
CA LYS A 169 -1.41 -0.47 6.39
C LYS A 169 -0.43 0.27 7.32
N GLN A 170 0.87 -0.07 7.30
CA GLN A 170 1.93 0.67 8.01
C GLN A 170 2.59 1.74 7.13
N GLY A 171 2.74 1.46 5.82
CA GLY A 171 3.10 2.46 4.81
C GLY A 171 2.00 3.52 4.60
N LEU A 172 0.81 3.31 5.18
CA LEU A 172 -0.41 4.10 5.00
C LEU A 172 -1.02 3.99 3.59
N GLY A 173 -0.64 2.97 2.82
CA GLY A 173 -1.30 2.55 1.58
C GLY A 173 -2.61 1.77 1.82
N LEU A 174 -3.51 1.75 0.84
CA LEU A 174 -4.89 1.25 0.94
C LEU A 174 -4.98 -0.30 0.97
N VAL A 175 -5.96 -0.87 1.68
CA VAL A 175 -6.29 -2.31 1.60
C VAL A 175 -7.77 -2.53 1.28
N ILE A 176 -8.05 -3.35 0.28
CA ILE A 176 -9.39 -3.77 -0.14
C ILE A 176 -9.48 -5.30 -0.06
N ALA A 177 -10.57 -5.83 0.48
CA ALA A 177 -10.86 -7.28 0.47
C ALA A 177 -12.09 -7.58 -0.39
N GLN A 178 -12.12 -8.75 -1.02
CA GLN A 178 -13.32 -9.25 -1.69
C GLN A 178 -14.42 -9.57 -0.68
N ARG A 179 -15.64 -9.08 -0.96
CA ARG A 179 -16.82 -9.37 -0.14
C ARG A 179 -17.19 -10.86 -0.26
N LEU A 180 -17.37 -11.51 0.88
CA LEU A 180 -17.31 -12.97 1.00
C LEU A 180 -18.43 -13.71 0.24
N ASP A 181 -19.59 -13.06 0.06
CA ASP A 181 -20.71 -13.53 -0.77
C ASP A 181 -20.37 -13.65 -2.26
N THR A 182 -19.28 -13.02 -2.71
CA THR A 182 -18.78 -13.10 -4.10
C THR A 182 -17.55 -14.00 -4.25
N ALA A 183 -16.98 -14.51 -3.15
CA ALA A 183 -15.75 -15.29 -3.16
C ALA A 183 -16.04 -16.80 -3.20
N GLU A 184 -15.57 -17.48 -4.24
CA GLU A 184 -15.66 -18.95 -4.34
C GLU A 184 -14.92 -19.65 -3.18
N TYR A 185 -13.82 -19.05 -2.72
CA TYR A 185 -13.08 -19.46 -1.54
C TYR A 185 -12.84 -18.25 -0.63
N GLU A 186 -13.55 -18.19 0.49
CA GLU A 186 -13.58 -17.00 1.35
C GLU A 186 -12.37 -16.83 2.30
N SER A 187 -11.49 -17.83 2.48
CA SER A 187 -10.49 -17.83 3.56
C SER A 187 -9.51 -16.65 3.51
N MET A 188 -8.93 -16.38 2.34
CA MET A 188 -7.99 -15.26 2.15
C MET A 188 -8.64 -13.90 2.46
N PRO A 189 -9.75 -13.49 1.80
CA PRO A 189 -10.38 -12.20 2.11
C PRO A 189 -10.94 -12.15 3.54
N ARG A 190 -11.49 -13.25 4.08
CA ARG A 190 -11.94 -13.32 5.48
C ARG A 190 -10.84 -12.96 6.46
N THR A 191 -9.62 -13.49 6.25
CA THR A 191 -8.47 -13.19 7.13
C THR A 191 -8.15 -11.69 7.16
N ILE A 192 -8.23 -10.99 6.02
CA ILE A 192 -8.00 -9.52 5.94
C ILE A 192 -9.09 -8.74 6.70
N ILE A 193 -10.33 -9.21 6.63
CA ILE A 193 -11.51 -8.59 7.27
C ILE A 193 -11.47 -8.79 8.79
N ASP A 194 -11.31 -10.03 9.25
CA ASP A 194 -11.37 -10.38 10.68
C ASP A 194 -10.21 -9.72 11.46
N SER A 195 -9.01 -9.69 10.88
CA SER A 195 -7.87 -8.92 11.42
C SER A 195 -8.07 -7.40 11.38
N GLY A 196 -9.09 -6.89 10.69
CA GLY A 196 -9.40 -5.46 10.58
C GLY A 196 -8.40 -4.67 9.74
N LEU A 197 -7.81 -5.32 8.72
CA LEU A 197 -6.84 -4.70 7.82
C LEU A 197 -7.51 -4.01 6.62
N ALA A 198 -8.65 -4.52 6.17
CA ALA A 198 -9.42 -3.92 5.06
C ALA A 198 -9.99 -2.54 5.45
N ASP A 199 -9.81 -1.56 4.56
CA ASP A 199 -10.54 -0.28 4.63
C ASP A 199 -11.90 -0.38 3.91
N TYR A 200 -11.98 -1.21 2.87
CA TYR A 200 -13.17 -1.51 2.09
C TYR A 200 -13.33 -3.02 1.84
N VAL A 201 -14.58 -3.48 1.76
CA VAL A 201 -14.93 -4.89 1.55
C VAL A 201 -15.98 -4.96 0.44
N GLU A 202 -15.55 -5.22 -0.80
CA GLU A 202 -16.35 -4.93 -1.99
C GLU A 202 -16.52 -6.09 -2.95
N ALA A 203 -17.59 -6.01 -3.76
CA ALA A 203 -17.73 -6.89 -4.92
C ALA A 203 -16.66 -6.55 -5.97
N PRO A 204 -16.12 -7.53 -6.73
CA PRO A 204 -15.00 -7.31 -7.65
C PRO A 204 -15.18 -6.12 -8.61
N GLY A 205 -16.32 -6.04 -9.30
CA GLY A 205 -16.63 -4.92 -10.19
C GLY A 205 -16.80 -3.55 -9.52
N GLN A 206 -17.00 -3.49 -8.19
CA GLN A 206 -17.13 -2.24 -7.41
C GLN A 206 -15.81 -1.78 -6.78
N MET A 207 -14.81 -2.65 -6.66
CA MET A 207 -13.52 -2.29 -6.07
C MET A 207 -12.80 -1.19 -6.85
N ALA A 208 -12.83 -1.21 -8.19
CA ALA A 208 -12.16 -0.17 -8.98
C ALA A 208 -12.84 1.21 -8.85
N PRO A 209 -14.18 1.35 -8.96
CA PRO A 209 -14.88 2.57 -8.57
C PRO A 209 -14.50 3.08 -7.17
N GLN A 210 -14.50 2.21 -6.16
CA GLN A 210 -14.20 2.60 -4.78
C GLN A 210 -12.73 2.99 -4.57
N LEU A 211 -11.80 2.31 -5.26
CA LEU A 211 -10.37 2.63 -5.31
C LEU A 211 -10.15 4.03 -5.89
N PHE A 212 -10.69 4.32 -7.08
CA PHE A 212 -10.47 5.60 -7.73
C PHE A 212 -11.18 6.75 -7.01
N GLU A 213 -12.31 6.50 -6.35
CA GLU A 213 -12.96 7.51 -5.48
C GLU A 213 -12.14 7.82 -4.22
N PHE A 214 -11.50 6.81 -3.60
CA PHE A 214 -10.54 7.06 -2.51
C PHE A 214 -9.32 7.85 -2.99
N LEU A 215 -8.78 7.52 -4.17
CA LEU A 215 -7.58 8.16 -4.74
C LEU A 215 -7.82 9.60 -5.22
N LYS A 216 -9.03 9.95 -5.68
CA LYS A 216 -9.40 11.33 -6.03
C LYS A 216 -9.35 12.28 -4.83
N ARG A 217 -9.65 11.77 -3.63
CA ARG A 217 -9.66 12.58 -2.42
C ARG A 217 -8.21 12.87 -2.06
N PRO A 218 -7.74 14.13 -2.19
CA PRO A 218 -6.36 14.41 -1.86
C PRO A 218 -6.13 14.04 -0.41
N TYR A 219 -5.07 13.29 -0.13
CA TYR A 219 -4.46 13.36 1.19
C TYR A 219 -4.22 14.85 1.45
N ARG A 220 -4.93 15.42 2.42
CA ARG A 220 -4.78 16.83 2.74
C ARG A 220 -3.38 17.00 3.31
N ASN A 221 -2.44 17.36 2.44
CA ASN A 221 -1.15 17.91 2.82
C ASN A 221 -1.35 19.33 3.41
N MET A 222 -2.17 19.42 4.47
CA MET A 222 -1.88 20.31 5.59
C MET A 222 -0.44 19.98 5.97
N GLN A 223 0.49 20.88 5.65
CA GLN A 223 1.89 20.72 6.01
C GLN A 223 1.89 20.57 7.54
N HIS A 224 2.16 19.36 8.07
CA HIS A 224 1.61 18.97 9.39
C HIS A 224 1.99 19.90 10.56
N LYS A 225 3.04 20.70 10.40
CA LYS A 225 3.39 21.82 11.30
C LYS A 225 2.18 22.75 11.56
N ASP A 226 1.42 23.09 10.52
CA ASP A 226 0.30 24.04 10.59
C ASP A 226 -1.02 23.38 11.05
N ALA A 227 -1.17 22.07 10.83
CA ALA A 227 -2.28 21.31 11.40
C ALA A 227 -2.24 21.32 12.94
N PHE A 228 -1.04 21.24 13.54
CA PHE A 228 -0.87 21.22 14.99
C PHE A 228 -0.78 22.60 15.65
N THR A 229 -0.58 23.70 14.90
CA THR A 229 -0.68 25.06 15.45
C THR A 229 -2.13 25.54 15.56
N SER A 230 -3.07 24.96 14.80
CA SER A 230 -4.50 25.24 14.94
C SER A 230 -5.06 24.71 16.28
N PRO A 231 -5.51 25.60 17.21
CA PRO A 231 -6.05 25.15 18.50
C PRO A 231 -7.33 24.31 18.35
N LYS A 232 -8.08 24.52 17.27
CA LYS A 232 -9.32 23.81 16.93
C LYS A 232 -9.03 22.33 16.62
N VAL A 233 -8.06 22.09 15.73
CA VAL A 233 -7.60 20.74 15.35
C VAL A 233 -6.94 20.03 16.53
N ALA A 234 -6.12 20.75 17.31
CA ALA A 234 -5.52 20.21 18.52
C ALA A 234 -6.58 19.78 19.55
N ASN A 235 -7.63 20.58 19.77
CA ASN A 235 -8.75 20.23 20.66
C ASN A 235 -9.52 19.00 20.14
N ALA A 236 -9.85 18.96 18.84
CA ALA A 236 -10.51 17.81 18.23
C ALA A 236 -9.70 16.51 18.38
N LEU A 237 -8.37 16.55 18.18
CA LEU A 237 -7.48 15.41 18.43
C LEU A 237 -7.53 14.93 19.90
N HIS A 238 -7.50 15.84 20.89
CA HIS A 238 -7.65 15.45 22.30
C HIS A 238 -9.01 14.80 22.59
N LYS A 239 -10.09 15.23 21.93
CA LYS A 239 -11.41 14.57 22.04
C LYS A 239 -11.38 13.14 21.46
N VAL A 240 -10.76 12.92 20.30
CA VAL A 240 -10.59 11.56 19.74
C VAL A 240 -9.82 10.66 20.70
N LEU A 241 -8.70 11.15 21.25
CA LEU A 241 -7.89 10.41 22.23
C LEU A 241 -8.66 10.09 23.52
N LEU A 242 -9.51 11.01 23.98
CA LEU A 242 -10.36 10.80 25.15
C LEU A 242 -11.46 9.75 24.90
N LEU A 243 -12.09 9.75 23.72
CA LEU A 243 -13.08 8.75 23.33
C LEU A 243 -12.45 7.34 23.22
N LEU A 244 -11.31 7.24 22.54
CA LEU A 244 -10.50 6.01 22.48
C LEU A 244 -10.17 5.49 23.88
N ARG A 245 -9.62 6.34 24.75
CA ARG A 245 -9.25 5.95 26.12
C ARG A 245 -10.47 5.56 26.96
N GLY A 246 -11.61 6.24 26.80
CA GLY A 246 -12.85 5.95 27.52
C GLY A 246 -13.45 4.59 27.17
N GLN A 247 -13.38 4.16 25.91
CA GLN A 247 -13.97 2.90 25.46
C GLN A 247 -12.98 1.71 25.47
N THR A 248 -11.67 1.97 25.30
CA THR A 248 -10.65 0.90 25.17
C THR A 248 -9.70 0.80 26.37
N GLY A 249 -9.66 1.81 27.23
CA GLY A 249 -8.70 1.91 28.34
C GLY A 249 -7.28 2.34 27.92
N HIS A 250 -6.95 2.33 26.63
CA HIS A 250 -5.60 2.63 26.13
C HIS A 250 -5.36 4.14 25.93
N ASP A 251 -4.19 4.63 26.34
CA ASP A 251 -3.79 6.02 26.17
C ASP A 251 -2.77 6.19 25.04
N PHE A 252 -3.14 6.97 24.01
CA PHE A 252 -2.31 7.27 22.85
C PHE A 252 -1.73 8.71 22.87
N SER A 253 -1.86 9.46 23.98
CA SER A 253 -1.37 10.85 24.08
C SER A 253 0.15 11.00 23.88
N LEU A 254 0.92 9.95 24.20
CA LEU A 254 2.38 9.89 24.02
C LEU A 254 2.81 9.32 22.65
N TYR A 255 1.87 8.91 21.79
CA TYR A 255 2.19 8.40 20.46
C TYR A 255 2.64 9.51 19.50
N LYS A 256 3.35 9.16 18.42
CA LYS A 256 3.82 10.15 17.43
C LYS A 256 2.64 10.83 16.75
N LYS A 257 2.38 12.10 17.10
CA LYS A 257 1.19 12.86 16.65
C LYS A 257 0.98 12.84 15.14
N ASN A 258 2.04 13.00 14.34
CA ASN A 258 1.95 12.93 12.87
C ASN A 258 1.44 11.57 12.37
N THR A 259 1.84 10.46 13.02
CA THR A 259 1.39 9.11 12.68
C THR A 259 -0.09 8.93 13.02
N LEU A 260 -0.53 9.40 14.19
CA LEU A 260 -1.95 9.37 14.56
C LEU A 260 -2.77 10.22 13.59
N PHE A 261 -2.32 11.43 13.26
CA PHE A 261 -3.03 12.35 12.38
C PHE A 261 -3.22 11.78 10.97
N ARG A 262 -2.16 11.24 10.35
CA ARG A 262 -2.28 10.58 9.02
C ARG A 262 -3.16 9.32 9.02
N ARG A 263 -3.32 8.65 10.16
CA ARG A 263 -4.31 7.56 10.36
C ARG A 263 -5.73 8.10 10.49
N LEU A 264 -5.92 9.22 11.20
CA LEU A 264 -7.21 9.91 11.31
C LEU A 264 -7.67 10.45 9.97
N GLU A 265 -6.81 11.14 9.21
CA GLU A 265 -7.09 11.61 7.85
C GLU A 265 -7.51 10.47 6.92
N ARG A 266 -6.87 9.30 7.03
CA ARG A 266 -7.29 8.09 6.31
C ARG A 266 -8.70 7.63 6.69
N ARG A 267 -9.01 7.52 7.99
CA ARG A 267 -10.36 7.13 8.45
C ARG A 267 -11.41 8.14 8.00
N MET A 268 -11.11 9.44 8.04
CA MET A 268 -11.97 10.49 7.50
C MET A 268 -12.19 10.32 5.99
N ASN A 269 -11.14 10.09 5.19
CA ASN A 269 -11.28 9.79 3.76
C ASN A 269 -12.11 8.52 3.50
N THR A 270 -11.92 7.46 4.28
CA THR A 270 -12.72 6.22 4.17
C THR A 270 -14.21 6.46 4.47
N LEU A 271 -14.51 7.28 5.49
CA LEU A 271 -15.86 7.62 5.92
C LEU A 271 -16.48 8.84 5.20
N GLN A 272 -15.74 9.44 4.25
CA GLN A 272 -16.13 10.63 3.49
C GLN A 272 -16.40 11.88 4.35
N LEU A 273 -15.65 12.06 5.45
CA LEU A 273 -15.76 13.20 6.37
C LEU A 273 -14.73 14.29 6.04
N GLU A 274 -15.13 15.55 6.10
CA GLU A 274 -14.30 16.70 5.68
C GLU A 274 -13.62 17.43 6.84
N SER A 275 -13.92 17.08 8.10
CA SER A 275 -13.25 17.65 9.28
C SER A 275 -13.08 16.69 10.46
N LEU A 276 -12.07 16.97 11.29
CA LEU A 276 -11.81 16.19 12.51
C LEU A 276 -12.91 16.40 13.56
N GLU A 277 -13.65 17.51 13.49
CA GLU A 277 -14.83 17.73 14.33
C GLU A 277 -16.03 16.88 13.90
N GLU A 278 -16.28 16.70 12.61
CA GLU A 278 -17.24 15.70 12.11
C GLU A 278 -16.85 14.30 12.58
N TYR A 279 -15.57 13.92 12.51
CA TYR A 279 -15.12 12.61 12.96
C TYR A 279 -15.25 12.41 14.48
N VAL A 280 -14.99 13.45 15.30
CA VAL A 280 -15.32 13.42 16.73
C VAL A 280 -16.83 13.18 16.94
N THR A 281 -17.69 13.88 16.21
CA THR A 281 -19.15 13.68 16.28
C THR A 281 -19.55 12.27 15.83
N TYR A 282 -18.89 11.72 14.81
CA TYR A 282 -19.13 10.35 14.33
C TYR A 282 -18.73 9.30 15.39
N LEU A 283 -17.53 9.41 15.98
CA LEU A 283 -17.04 8.53 17.05
C LEU A 283 -17.94 8.54 18.30
N GLN A 284 -18.60 9.66 18.60
CA GLN A 284 -19.56 9.74 19.71
C GLN A 284 -20.84 8.90 19.50
N HIS A 285 -21.20 8.63 18.24
CA HIS A 285 -22.41 7.87 17.89
C HIS A 285 -22.12 6.46 17.36
N ASN A 286 -20.88 6.18 16.92
CA ASN A 286 -20.47 4.88 16.40
C ASN A 286 -19.35 4.24 17.24
N GLN A 287 -19.75 3.36 18.17
CA GLN A 287 -18.82 2.61 19.02
C GLN A 287 -17.96 1.57 18.27
N GLU A 288 -18.40 1.10 17.09
CA GLU A 288 -17.59 0.16 16.30
C GLU A 288 -16.43 0.89 15.60
N GLU A 289 -16.63 2.12 15.14
CA GLU A 289 -15.55 2.95 14.59
C GLU A 289 -14.45 3.22 15.61
N VAL A 290 -14.79 3.39 16.90
CA VAL A 290 -13.78 3.52 17.97
C VAL A 290 -12.90 2.26 18.06
N LYS A 291 -13.46 1.07 17.85
CA LYS A 291 -12.71 -0.21 17.79
C LYS A 291 -11.88 -0.33 16.51
N VAL A 292 -12.38 0.13 15.37
CA VAL A 292 -11.64 0.13 14.09
C VAL A 292 -10.47 1.10 14.14
N LEU A 293 -10.68 2.32 14.65
CA LEU A 293 -9.64 3.31 14.89
C LEU A 293 -8.58 2.80 15.88
N PHE A 294 -9.01 2.12 16.95
CA PHE A 294 -8.10 1.46 17.89
C PHE A 294 -7.25 0.37 17.21
N LYS A 295 -7.86 -0.52 16.41
CA LYS A 295 -7.13 -1.50 15.59
C LYS A 295 -6.12 -0.79 14.68
N ASP A 296 -6.51 0.25 13.94
CA ASP A 296 -5.63 0.97 13.02
C ASP A 296 -4.45 1.66 13.73
N PHE A 297 -4.68 2.26 14.91
CA PHE A 297 -3.64 2.82 15.76
C PHE A 297 -2.65 1.76 16.28
N LEU A 298 -3.10 0.52 16.50
CA LEU A 298 -2.23 -0.62 16.84
C LEU A 298 -1.47 -1.20 15.64
N ILE A 299 -1.74 -0.79 14.40
CA ILE A 299 -1.03 -1.32 13.23
C ILE A 299 0.42 -0.80 13.20
N GLY A 300 1.32 -1.65 13.68
CA GLY A 300 2.77 -1.54 13.56
C GLY A 300 3.45 -2.87 13.91
N VAL A 301 4.40 -3.34 13.09
CA VAL A 301 5.26 -4.44 13.54
C VAL A 301 6.26 -3.94 14.58
N THR A 302 6.19 -4.56 15.75
CA THR A 302 7.31 -4.68 16.69
C THR A 302 8.42 -5.52 16.05
N ARG A 303 9.23 -4.92 15.18
CA ARG A 303 10.54 -5.51 14.87
C ARG A 303 11.38 -5.44 16.15
N PHE A 304 11.75 -6.59 16.69
CA PHE A 304 12.73 -6.66 17.78
C PHE A 304 13.99 -5.88 17.38
N PHE A 305 14.59 -5.16 18.33
CA PHE A 305 15.78 -4.34 18.13
C PHE A 305 15.65 -3.35 16.95
N ARG A 306 14.48 -2.70 16.80
CA ARG A 306 14.24 -1.67 15.76
C ARG A 306 15.17 -0.45 15.91
N ASP A 307 15.49 -0.08 17.14
CA ASP A 307 16.44 1.00 17.48
C ASP A 307 17.72 0.36 18.05
N TYR A 308 18.54 -0.21 17.16
CA TYR A 308 19.77 -0.90 17.56
C TYR A 308 20.72 -0.04 18.42
N PRO A 309 20.91 1.27 18.13
CA PRO A 309 21.66 2.17 19.03
C PRO A 309 21.08 2.27 20.45
N ALA A 310 19.76 2.34 20.62
CA ALA A 310 19.15 2.36 21.94
C ALA A 310 19.32 1.03 22.70
N PHE A 311 19.34 -0.10 21.99
CA PHE A 311 19.62 -1.41 22.60
C PHE A 311 21.11 -1.63 22.90
N GLN A 312 22.04 -1.14 22.07
CA GLN A 312 23.46 -1.06 22.44
C GLN A 312 23.67 -0.20 23.68
N LEU A 313 23.02 0.97 23.78
CA LEU A 313 23.12 1.83 24.95
C LEU A 313 22.58 1.15 26.23
N LEU A 314 21.53 0.34 26.09
CA LEU A 314 20.98 -0.48 27.16
C LEU A 314 21.98 -1.55 27.64
N GLU A 315 22.65 -2.24 26.70
CA GLU A 315 23.63 -3.30 26.96
C GLU A 315 24.98 -2.77 27.49
N GLU A 316 25.53 -1.74 26.86
CA GLU A 316 26.88 -1.22 27.11
C GLU A 316 26.98 -0.26 28.31
N LYS A 317 25.87 0.37 28.73
CA LYS A 317 25.85 1.34 29.85
C LYS A 317 24.77 1.06 30.89
N ILE A 318 23.49 1.04 30.48
CA ILE A 318 22.38 1.04 31.45
C ILE A 318 22.37 -0.23 32.29
N LEU A 319 22.54 -1.41 31.68
CA LEU A 319 22.59 -2.68 32.40
C LEU A 319 23.83 -2.78 33.33
N PRO A 320 25.06 -2.45 32.90
CA PRO A 320 26.21 -2.31 33.79
C PRO A 320 25.99 -1.34 34.97
N GLU A 321 25.39 -0.16 34.75
CA GLU A 321 25.12 0.81 35.84
C GLU A 321 24.04 0.35 36.82
N LEU A 322 23.07 -0.45 36.37
CA LEU A 322 22.02 -1.03 37.22
C LEU A 322 22.51 -2.26 37.99
N LEU A 323 23.31 -3.12 37.37
CA LEU A 323 23.81 -4.37 37.97
C LEU A 323 25.08 -4.17 38.82
N GLY A 324 25.87 -3.12 38.52
CA GLY A 324 27.04 -2.72 39.30
C GLY A 324 26.72 -2.00 40.62
N LYS A 325 25.46 -1.63 40.85
CA LYS A 325 24.97 -1.08 42.13
C LYS A 325 24.56 -2.21 43.07
N LYS A 326 25.55 -2.77 43.77
CA LYS A 326 25.41 -3.65 44.93
C LYS A 326 26.18 -3.08 46.12
#